data_AF-A0A9Q0IQT3-F1
#
_entry.id   AF-A0A9Q0IQT3-F1
#
_cell.length_a   1.000
_cell.length_b   1.000
_cell.length_c   1.000
_cell.angle_alpha   90.00
_cell.angle_beta   90.00
_cell.angle_gamma   90.00
#
_symmetry.space_group_name_H-M   'P 1'
#
loop_
_entity.id
_entity.type
_entity.pdbx_description
1 polymer ?
#
loop_
_entity_poly.entity_id
_entity_poly.type
_entity_poly.pdbx_seq_one_letter_code
_entity_poly.pdbx_strand_id
1 'polypeptide(L)'
;MVGQSSGSHPDSLSPPAGSMEGSIVRLPEVIELKKRYKAYLYLDEAHSIGALGPRGRGVVDYFGLDPNDVDIMMGTFTKSFGAAGGYIGGSKELMAFLRAYSHSALYATSMPPPVAQQIITSMTAIMGEDGTTLGAERLGRLAANTTYFRRKLREMGFIIYGNDDSPVVPMMLYMPAKIGAFGREMLKRNIGTVVVGFPATPIIESRARFCVSASHTRDMLDTALEAIGQVGDLLQLRYSRYQPDSSAPLDWRSEESHLQD
;
A
#
# COMPACT_ATOMS: atom_id res chain seq x y z
N MET A 1 -18.92 2.77 2.40
CA MET A 1 -17.49 2.98 2.73
C MET A 1 -16.79 1.64 2.57
N VAL A 2 -16.00 1.44 1.51
CA VAL A 2 -15.19 0.22 1.42
C VAL A 2 -13.85 0.52 2.07
N GLY A 3 -13.88 0.54 3.41
CA GLY A 3 -12.70 0.24 4.21
C GLY A 3 -12.65 -1.27 4.35
N GLN A 4 -11.50 -1.88 4.04
CA GLN A 4 -11.32 -3.33 4.13
C GLN A 4 -11.75 -3.83 5.51
N SER A 5 -12.77 -4.68 5.54
CA SER A 5 -13.13 -5.50 6.69
C SER A 5 -13.38 -6.91 6.17
N SER A 6 -12.52 -7.85 6.52
CA SER A 6 -12.86 -9.27 6.51
C SER A 6 -13.77 -9.50 7.72
N GLY A 7 -14.99 -10.01 7.48
CA GLY A 7 -16.13 -9.84 8.37
C GLY A 7 -16.07 -10.58 9.72
N SER A 8 -16.71 -10.00 10.75
CA SER A 8 -17.90 -10.52 11.46
C SER A 8 -18.05 -9.89 12.86
N HIS A 9 -18.69 -8.72 12.95
CA HIS A 9 -19.58 -8.24 14.03
C HIS A 9 -19.77 -6.71 13.94
N PRO A 10 -20.96 -6.16 14.26
CA PRO A 10 -21.19 -4.72 14.33
C PRO A 10 -20.81 -4.27 15.75
N ASP A 11 -19.58 -3.79 15.96
CA ASP A 11 -19.21 -2.88 17.07
C ASP A 11 -17.69 -2.57 17.20
N SER A 12 -16.83 -2.99 16.27
CA SER A 12 -15.40 -2.65 16.37
C SER A 12 -15.02 -1.44 15.49
N LEU A 13 -14.69 -0.33 16.15
CA LEU A 13 -13.83 0.75 15.62
C LEU A 13 -12.44 0.19 15.28
N SER A 14 -12.32 -0.56 14.20
CA SER A 14 -11.04 -0.96 13.62
C SER A 14 -10.60 0.10 12.60
N PRO A 15 -9.37 0.65 12.67
CA PRO A 15 -8.86 1.55 11.64
C PRO A 15 -8.87 0.86 10.26
N PRO A 16 -8.96 1.61 9.15
CA PRO A 16 -9.11 1.02 7.82
C PRO A 16 -7.99 0.03 7.50
N ALA A 17 -8.33 -1.26 7.44
CA ALA A 17 -7.40 -2.39 7.52
C ALA A 17 -6.38 -2.46 6.36
N GLY A 18 -6.67 -1.84 5.22
CA GLY A 18 -5.80 -1.90 4.04
C GLY A 18 -4.44 -1.23 4.18
N SER A 19 -4.32 -0.21 5.06
CA SER A 19 -3.03 0.48 5.25
C SER A 19 -1.98 -0.39 5.95
N MET A 20 -2.42 -1.27 6.86
CA MET A 20 -1.55 -2.05 7.75
C MET A 20 -1.26 -3.46 7.23
N GLU A 21 -2.12 -3.98 6.34
CA GLU A 21 -2.02 -5.33 5.79
C GLU A 21 -1.35 -5.38 4.42
N GLY A 22 -1.30 -4.27 3.68
CA GLY A 22 -0.83 -4.28 2.30
C GLY A 22 -1.75 -5.09 1.37
N SER A 23 -2.97 -5.37 1.80
CA SER A 23 -3.99 -6.03 0.99
C SER A 23 -4.57 -5.05 -0.04
N ILE A 24 -4.81 -5.53 -1.25
CA ILE A 24 -5.48 -4.82 -2.33
C ILE A 24 -6.93 -5.30 -2.34
N VAL A 25 -7.87 -4.36 -2.35
CA VAL A 25 -9.29 -4.70 -2.38
C VAL A 25 -9.64 -5.36 -3.70
N ARG A 26 -10.47 -6.40 -3.64
CA ARG A 26 -11.12 -7.05 -4.79
C ARG A 26 -12.16 -6.11 -5.41
N LEU A 27 -11.67 -5.07 -6.07
CA LEU A 27 -12.48 -3.95 -6.57
C LEU A 27 -13.49 -4.36 -7.66
N PRO A 28 -13.17 -5.26 -8.62
CA PRO A 28 -14.14 -5.73 -9.60
C PRO A 28 -15.42 -6.29 -8.96
N GLU A 29 -15.27 -7.14 -7.94
CA GLU A 29 -16.38 -7.77 -7.23
C GLU A 29 -17.18 -6.76 -6.40
N VAL A 30 -16.50 -5.77 -5.82
CA VAL A 30 -17.15 -4.66 -5.12
C VAL A 30 -18.00 -3.82 -6.07
N ILE A 31 -17.52 -3.56 -7.29
CA ILE A 31 -18.26 -2.84 -8.33
C ILE A 31 -19.47 -3.66 -8.80
N GLU A 32 -19.32 -4.98 -8.93
CA GLU A 32 -20.45 -5.86 -9.25
C GLU A 32 -21.56 -5.76 -8.19
N LEU A 33 -21.18 -5.82 -6.91
CA LEU A 33 -22.12 -5.65 -5.79
C LEU A 33 -22.75 -4.25 -5.80
N LYS A 34 -21.97 -3.19 -6.06
CA LYS A 34 -22.47 -1.82 -6.23
C LYS A 34 -23.59 -1.79 -7.29
N LYS A 35 -23.34 -2.35 -8.47
CA LYS A 35 -24.29 -2.38 -9.60
C LYS A 35 -25.56 -3.18 -9.24
N ARG A 36 -25.39 -4.34 -8.59
CA ARG A 36 -26.50 -5.22 -8.17
C ARG A 36 -27.40 -4.55 -7.12
N TYR A 37 -26.81 -3.92 -6.10
CA TYR A 37 -27.55 -3.36 -4.96
C TYR A 37 -27.82 -1.86 -5.10
N LYS A 38 -27.43 -1.23 -6.21
CA LYS A 38 -27.61 0.20 -6.49
C LYS A 38 -27.05 1.09 -5.36
N ALA A 39 -25.89 0.72 -4.84
CA ALA A 39 -25.20 1.44 -3.78
C ALA A 39 -24.23 2.48 -4.35
N TYR A 40 -23.86 3.46 -3.52
CA TYR A 40 -22.72 4.34 -3.81
C TYR A 40 -21.41 3.71 -3.32
N LEU A 41 -20.37 3.84 -4.13
CA LEU A 41 -19.02 3.39 -3.85
C LEU A 41 -18.10 4.58 -3.56
N TYR A 42 -17.60 4.60 -2.33
CA TYR A 42 -16.54 5.48 -1.86
C TYR A 42 -15.25 4.66 -1.74
N LEU A 43 -14.21 5.07 -2.46
CA LEU A 43 -12.91 4.41 -2.52
C LEU A 43 -11.81 5.34 -1.99
N ASP A 44 -11.03 4.85 -1.01
CA ASP A 44 -9.82 5.50 -0.51
C ASP A 44 -8.59 4.91 -1.20
N GLU A 45 -7.93 5.72 -2.01
CA GLU A 45 -6.73 5.38 -2.80
C GLU A 45 -5.44 5.89 -2.14
N ALA A 46 -5.46 6.29 -0.85
CA ALA A 46 -4.32 6.96 -0.22
C ALA A 46 -3.00 6.17 -0.26
N HIS A 47 -3.05 4.84 -0.28
CA HIS A 47 -1.85 3.97 -0.31
C HIS A 47 -1.51 3.39 -1.68
N SER A 48 -2.34 3.64 -2.68
CA SER A 48 -2.28 3.03 -3.99
C SER A 48 -2.09 4.06 -5.10
N ILE A 49 -2.64 5.27 -4.95
CA ILE A 49 -2.37 6.37 -5.88
C ILE A 49 -0.88 6.71 -5.93
N GLY A 50 -0.33 6.84 -7.13
CA GLY A 50 1.10 7.05 -7.39
C GLY A 50 1.98 5.82 -7.17
N ALA A 51 1.41 4.64 -6.90
CA ALA A 51 2.18 3.44 -6.60
C ALA A 51 1.66 2.17 -7.31
N LEU A 52 0.35 2.00 -7.42
CA LEU A 52 -0.28 0.84 -8.07
C LEU A 52 -0.83 1.19 -9.45
N GLY A 53 -0.85 0.16 -10.30
CA GLY A 53 -1.29 0.24 -11.69
C GLY A 53 -0.18 0.71 -12.64
N PRO A 54 -0.28 0.38 -13.93
CA PRO A 54 0.75 0.70 -14.92
C PRO A 54 0.99 2.20 -15.07
N ARG A 55 0.00 3.04 -14.73
CA ARG A 55 0.07 4.51 -14.80
C ARG A 55 0.12 5.15 -13.41
N GLY A 56 0.24 4.36 -12.34
CA GLY A 56 0.26 4.87 -10.97
C GLY A 56 -1.08 5.51 -10.56
N ARG A 57 -2.20 5.12 -11.16
CA ARG A 57 -3.52 5.73 -10.88
C ARG A 57 -4.31 4.99 -9.79
N GLY A 58 -3.67 4.06 -9.08
CA GLY A 58 -4.27 3.38 -7.93
C GLY A 58 -4.89 2.03 -8.29
N VAL A 59 -5.77 1.54 -7.42
CA VAL A 59 -6.38 0.21 -7.54
C VAL A 59 -7.30 0.13 -8.76
N VAL A 60 -8.00 1.22 -9.11
CA VAL A 60 -8.79 1.29 -10.35
C VAL A 60 -7.93 0.96 -11.58
N ASP A 61 -6.74 1.55 -11.67
CA ASP A 61 -5.80 1.35 -12.77
C ASP A 61 -5.12 0.00 -12.73
N TYR A 62 -4.84 -0.51 -11.53
CA TYR A 62 -4.30 -1.85 -11.32
C TYR A 62 -5.20 -2.95 -11.92
N PHE A 63 -6.52 -2.84 -11.77
CA PHE A 63 -7.48 -3.79 -12.37
C PHE A 63 -7.97 -3.38 -13.78
N GLY A 64 -7.48 -2.28 -14.35
CA GLY A 64 -7.94 -1.79 -15.66
C GLY A 64 -9.41 -1.38 -15.70
N LEU A 65 -9.97 -0.92 -14.58
CA LEU A 65 -11.37 -0.58 -14.43
C LEU A 65 -11.67 0.86 -14.89
N ASP A 66 -12.94 1.13 -15.22
CA ASP A 66 -13.39 2.49 -15.49
C ASP A 66 -13.50 3.29 -14.17
N PRO A 67 -12.80 4.42 -14.01
CA PRO A 67 -12.94 5.29 -12.85
C PRO A 67 -14.37 5.75 -12.59
N ASN A 68 -15.23 5.82 -13.62
CA ASN A 68 -16.64 6.20 -13.48
C ASN A 68 -17.49 5.15 -12.75
N ASP A 69 -16.98 3.91 -12.57
CA ASP A 69 -17.63 2.92 -11.73
C ASP A 69 -17.46 3.22 -10.21
N VAL A 70 -16.63 4.21 -9.85
CA VAL A 70 -16.44 4.69 -8.48
C VAL A 70 -17.04 6.08 -8.33
N ASP A 71 -18.00 6.26 -7.41
CA ASP A 71 -18.74 7.53 -7.30
C ASP A 71 -17.93 8.61 -6.57
N ILE A 72 -17.14 8.20 -5.58
CA ILE A 72 -16.30 9.09 -4.78
C ILE A 72 -14.93 8.44 -4.61
N MET A 73 -13.88 9.14 -5.05
CA MET A 73 -12.50 8.76 -4.83
C MET A 73 -11.86 9.73 -3.84
N MET A 74 -11.08 9.21 -2.91
CA MET A 74 -10.32 10.02 -1.96
C MET A 74 -8.86 9.61 -1.99
N GLY A 75 -7.96 10.56 -1.76
CA GLY A 75 -6.55 10.27 -1.56
C GLY A 75 -5.85 11.33 -0.73
N THR A 76 -4.56 11.09 -0.47
CA THR A 76 -3.70 12.01 0.28
C THR A 76 -2.48 12.43 -0.53
N PHE A 77 -2.02 13.65 -0.32
CA PHE A 77 -0.78 14.17 -0.89
C PHE A 77 0.46 13.85 -0.05
N THR A 78 0.29 13.23 1.12
CA THR A 78 1.38 12.99 2.10
C THR A 78 2.28 11.79 1.79
N LYS A 79 1.91 10.96 0.80
CA LYS A 79 2.59 9.69 0.51
C LYS A 79 3.35 9.76 -0.81
N SER A 80 2.83 9.18 -1.88
CA SER A 80 3.49 9.12 -3.19
C SER A 80 3.86 10.50 -3.76
N PHE A 81 3.10 11.53 -3.38
CA PHE A 81 3.32 12.92 -3.81
C PHE A 81 4.27 13.71 -2.89
N GLY A 82 4.64 13.17 -1.72
CA GLY A 82 5.63 13.75 -0.81
C GLY A 82 5.28 15.15 -0.24
N ALA A 83 4.03 15.56 -0.30
CA ALA A 83 3.55 16.90 0.05
C ALA A 83 2.61 16.85 1.27
N ALA A 84 1.60 17.73 1.33
CA ALA A 84 0.64 17.77 2.44
C ALA A 84 -0.80 17.97 1.95
N GLY A 85 -1.76 17.44 2.71
CA GLY A 85 -3.19 17.53 2.43
C GLY A 85 -3.81 16.27 1.82
N GLY A 86 -5.03 16.42 1.31
CA GLY A 86 -5.77 15.35 0.64
C GLY A 86 -6.81 15.93 -0.32
N TYR A 87 -7.43 15.04 -1.06
CA TYR A 87 -8.42 15.39 -2.08
C TYR A 87 -9.58 14.41 -2.07
N ILE A 88 -10.73 14.89 -2.51
CA ILE A 88 -11.88 14.07 -2.87
C ILE A 88 -12.21 14.40 -4.33
N GLY A 89 -12.41 13.38 -5.14
CA GLY A 89 -12.87 13.46 -6.52
C GLY A 89 -14.19 12.72 -6.69
N GLY A 90 -15.00 13.17 -7.63
CA GLY A 90 -16.31 12.61 -7.95
C GLY A 90 -17.01 13.50 -8.98
N SER A 91 -18.32 13.34 -9.15
CA SER A 91 -19.08 14.16 -10.10
C SER A 91 -18.99 15.65 -9.77
N LYS A 92 -19.14 16.49 -10.81
CA LYS A 92 -19.08 17.95 -10.66
C LYS A 92 -20.15 18.46 -9.70
N GLU A 93 -21.34 17.89 -9.77
CA GLU A 93 -22.49 18.21 -8.92
C GLU A 93 -22.18 17.87 -7.45
N LEU A 94 -21.59 16.70 -7.20
CA LEU A 94 -21.17 16.30 -5.86
C LEU A 94 -20.07 17.20 -5.32
N MET A 95 -19.06 17.53 -6.13
CA MET A 95 -17.97 18.41 -5.69
C MET A 95 -18.46 19.83 -5.40
N ALA A 96 -19.40 20.35 -6.19
CA ALA A 96 -20.03 21.65 -5.93
C ALA A 96 -20.83 21.61 -4.62
N PHE A 97 -21.59 20.55 -4.39
CA PHE A 97 -22.32 20.35 -3.13
C PHE A 97 -21.36 20.29 -1.93
N LEU A 98 -20.31 19.47 -1.98
CA LEU A 98 -19.34 19.36 -0.88
C LEU A 98 -18.65 20.69 -0.59
N ARG A 99 -18.32 21.49 -1.61
CA ARG A 99 -17.73 22.83 -1.40
C ARG A 99 -18.68 23.81 -0.70
N ALA A 100 -19.98 23.72 -0.97
CA ALA A 100 -20.97 24.61 -0.39
C ALA A 100 -21.43 24.19 1.02
N TYR A 101 -21.40 22.89 1.34
CA TYR A 101 -22.02 22.36 2.56
C TYR A 101 -21.05 21.68 3.53
N SER A 102 -19.83 21.32 3.11
CA SER A 102 -18.86 20.70 4.02
C SER A 102 -18.26 21.76 4.96
N HIS A 103 -18.37 21.51 6.26
CA HIS A 103 -17.73 22.35 7.28
C HIS A 103 -16.22 22.51 7.02
N SER A 104 -15.56 21.41 6.66
CA SER A 104 -14.13 21.42 6.33
C SER A 104 -13.81 22.19 5.05
N ALA A 105 -14.75 22.33 4.11
CA ALA A 105 -14.51 23.14 2.91
C ALA A 105 -14.74 24.63 3.17
N LEU A 106 -15.73 24.97 4.01
CA LEU A 106 -16.10 26.35 4.32
C LEU A 106 -15.12 27.06 5.26
N TYR A 107 -14.59 26.34 6.25
CA TYR A 107 -13.79 26.92 7.33
C TYR A 107 -12.31 26.55 7.30
N ALA A 108 -11.87 25.66 6.40
CA ALA A 108 -10.46 25.33 6.31
C ALA A 108 -9.67 26.45 5.60
N THR A 109 -8.44 26.66 6.07
CA THR A 109 -7.46 27.47 5.37
C THR A 109 -6.99 26.77 4.10
N SER A 110 -6.83 27.53 3.02
CA SER A 110 -6.31 27.01 1.76
C SER A 110 -4.89 26.45 1.90
N MET A 111 -4.56 25.47 1.07
CA MET A 111 -3.22 24.92 0.96
C MET A 111 -2.20 26.00 0.58
N PRO A 112 -1.00 26.02 1.21
CA PRO A 112 0.06 26.96 0.83
C PRO A 112 0.48 26.79 -0.64
N PRO A 113 0.69 27.87 -1.41
CA PRO A 113 1.08 27.78 -2.82
C PRO A 113 2.30 26.90 -3.12
N PRO A 114 3.39 26.91 -2.31
CA PRO A 114 4.53 26.02 -2.54
C PRO A 114 4.18 24.53 -2.46
N VAL A 115 3.25 24.16 -1.55
CA VAL A 115 2.79 22.77 -1.40
C VAL A 115 1.95 22.36 -2.60
N ALA A 116 1.06 23.25 -3.07
CA ALA A 116 0.27 23.00 -4.28
C ALA A 116 1.17 22.81 -5.51
N GLN A 117 2.21 23.64 -5.67
CA GLN A 117 3.17 23.50 -6.76
C GLN A 117 3.93 22.17 -6.69
N GLN A 118 4.36 21.74 -5.50
CA GLN A 118 5.01 20.44 -5.32
C GLN A 118 4.10 19.29 -5.74
N ILE A 119 2.81 19.34 -5.37
CA ILE A 119 1.81 18.33 -5.77
C ILE A 119 1.68 18.29 -7.29
N ILE A 120 1.46 19.44 -7.93
CA ILE A 120 1.34 19.54 -9.39
C ILE A 120 2.56 18.92 -10.06
N THR A 121 3.77 19.34 -9.67
CA THR A 121 5.01 18.82 -10.25
C THR A 121 5.14 17.30 -10.06
N SER A 122 4.82 16.78 -8.86
CA SER A 122 4.86 15.34 -8.61
C SER A 122 3.86 14.55 -9.45
N MET A 123 2.63 15.06 -9.61
CA MET A 123 1.59 14.45 -10.44
C MET A 123 1.97 14.46 -11.91
N THR A 124 2.43 15.61 -12.42
CA THR A 124 2.90 15.78 -13.80
C THR A 124 4.02 14.78 -14.13
N ALA A 125 4.99 14.61 -13.22
CA ALA A 125 6.08 13.65 -13.41
C ALA A 125 5.61 12.18 -13.37
N ILE A 126 4.70 11.83 -12.44
CA ILE A 126 4.11 10.48 -12.38
C ILE A 126 3.32 10.17 -13.66
N MET A 127 2.58 11.16 -14.17
CA MET A 127 1.75 11.02 -15.36
C MET A 127 2.54 11.12 -16.68
N GLY A 128 3.83 11.48 -16.63
CA GLY A 128 4.67 11.70 -17.82
C GLY A 128 4.29 12.95 -18.62
N GLU A 129 3.52 13.87 -18.03
CA GLU A 129 3.10 15.13 -18.66
C GLU A 129 4.23 16.17 -18.70
N ASP A 130 5.34 15.92 -18.00
CA ASP A 130 6.57 16.73 -18.08
C ASP A 130 7.43 16.37 -19.30
N GLY A 131 6.98 15.41 -20.12
CA GLY A 131 7.71 14.91 -21.29
C GLY A 131 8.83 13.92 -20.95
N THR A 132 8.94 13.47 -19.71
CA THR A 132 9.96 12.51 -19.26
C THR A 132 9.39 11.11 -19.02
N THR A 133 10.26 10.10 -18.97
CA THR A 133 9.93 8.71 -18.61
C THR A 133 10.08 8.44 -17.10
N LEU A 134 10.44 9.47 -16.32
CA LEU A 134 10.85 9.31 -14.92
C LEU A 134 9.77 8.68 -14.05
N GLY A 135 8.50 9.06 -14.25
CA GLY A 135 7.35 8.48 -13.53
C GLY A 135 7.21 6.99 -13.79
N ALA A 136 7.20 6.59 -15.07
CA ALA A 136 7.08 5.20 -15.49
C ALA A 136 8.25 4.34 -14.98
N GLU A 137 9.49 4.84 -15.08
CA GLU A 137 10.68 4.17 -14.55
C GLU A 137 10.61 3.97 -13.04
N ARG A 138 10.14 4.98 -12.29
CA ARG A 138 9.97 4.89 -10.84
C ARG A 138 8.89 3.88 -10.45
N LEU A 139 7.77 3.83 -11.15
CA LEU A 139 6.71 2.84 -10.93
C LEU A 139 7.22 1.42 -11.20
N GLY A 140 7.88 1.19 -12.33
CA GLY A 140 8.48 -0.11 -12.66
C GLY A 140 9.51 -0.56 -11.63
N ARG A 141 10.38 0.36 -11.19
CA ARG A 141 11.38 0.08 -10.14
C ARG A 141 10.74 -0.20 -8.78
N LEU A 142 9.69 0.53 -8.40
CA LEU A 142 8.94 0.27 -7.17
C LEU A 142 8.33 -1.14 -7.17
N ALA A 143 7.68 -1.53 -8.28
CA ALA A 143 7.11 -2.87 -8.44
C ALA A 143 8.20 -3.95 -8.33
N ALA A 144 9.29 -3.82 -9.10
CA ALA A 144 10.40 -4.78 -9.09
C ALA A 144 11.07 -4.90 -7.71
N ASN A 145 11.25 -3.78 -7.00
CA ASN A 145 11.79 -3.77 -5.64
C ASN A 145 10.85 -4.46 -4.65
N THR A 146 9.54 -4.22 -4.78
CA THR A 146 8.51 -4.78 -3.91
C THR A 146 8.46 -6.30 -4.04
N THR A 147 8.30 -6.80 -5.27
CA THR A 147 8.26 -8.25 -5.54
C THR A 147 9.53 -8.93 -5.07
N TYR A 148 10.70 -8.33 -5.34
CA TYR A 148 11.98 -8.87 -4.88
C TYR A 148 12.06 -8.99 -3.36
N PHE A 149 11.76 -7.91 -2.65
CA PHE A 149 11.89 -7.85 -1.20
C PHE A 149 10.93 -8.84 -0.52
N ARG A 150 9.67 -8.90 -0.99
CA ARG A 150 8.68 -9.87 -0.52
C ARG A 150 9.11 -11.31 -0.73
N ARG A 151 9.56 -11.64 -1.95
CA ARG A 151 10.06 -12.98 -2.28
C ARG A 151 11.21 -13.39 -1.37
N LYS A 152 12.21 -12.52 -1.20
CA LYS A 152 13.37 -12.82 -0.35
C LYS A 152 12.99 -13.06 1.11
N LEU A 153 12.10 -12.26 1.67
CA LEU A 153 11.61 -12.50 3.03
C LEU A 153 10.88 -13.85 3.17
N ARG A 154 10.09 -14.25 2.17
CA ARG A 154 9.45 -15.58 2.17
C ARG A 154 10.46 -16.70 2.07
N GLU A 155 11.46 -16.59 1.19
CA GLU A 155 12.56 -17.55 1.05
C GLU A 155 13.33 -17.72 2.36
N MET A 156 13.43 -16.65 3.16
CA MET A 156 14.08 -16.68 4.48
C MET A 156 13.22 -17.34 5.57
N GLY A 157 11.95 -17.67 5.29
CA GLY A 157 11.04 -18.33 6.22
C GLY A 157 10.14 -17.38 7.03
N PHE A 158 10.04 -16.10 6.64
CA PHE A 158 9.11 -15.16 7.28
C PHE A 158 7.71 -15.27 6.69
N ILE A 159 6.69 -15.01 7.52
CA ILE A 159 5.30 -14.89 7.05
C ILE A 159 5.04 -13.43 6.67
N ILE A 160 4.71 -13.23 5.39
CA ILE A 160 4.43 -11.91 4.81
C ILE A 160 2.95 -11.83 4.45
N TYR A 161 2.28 -10.78 4.93
CA TYR A 161 0.87 -10.51 4.65
C TYR A 161 0.67 -9.59 3.44
N GLY A 162 -0.57 -9.51 2.95
CA GLY A 162 -0.98 -8.64 1.84
C GLY A 162 -0.64 -9.19 0.46
N ASN A 163 -0.97 -8.42 -0.57
CA ASN A 163 -0.76 -8.77 -1.98
C ASN A 163 0.69 -8.51 -2.44
N ASP A 164 1.10 -9.20 -3.50
CA ASP A 164 2.49 -9.17 -3.97
C ASP A 164 2.91 -7.89 -4.68
N ASP A 165 1.94 -7.20 -5.26
CA ASP A 165 2.18 -5.92 -5.92
C ASP A 165 2.12 -4.74 -4.96
N SER A 166 1.78 -4.98 -3.68
CA SER A 166 1.65 -3.93 -2.69
C SER A 166 3.01 -3.49 -2.14
N PRO A 167 3.39 -2.20 -2.27
CA PRO A 167 4.66 -1.68 -1.76
C PRO A 167 4.73 -1.64 -0.23
N VAL A 168 3.62 -1.93 0.44
CA VAL A 168 3.56 -2.15 1.89
C VAL A 168 3.78 -3.64 2.15
N VAL A 169 4.89 -3.96 2.80
CA VAL A 169 5.33 -5.34 3.09
C VAL A 169 5.29 -5.58 4.59
N PRO A 170 4.17 -6.09 5.13
CA PRO A 170 4.06 -6.46 6.53
C PRO A 170 4.64 -7.85 6.79
N MET A 171 5.69 -7.88 7.61
CA MET A 171 6.28 -9.10 8.14
C MET A 171 5.72 -9.41 9.52
N MET A 172 5.11 -10.57 9.69
CA MET A 172 4.41 -10.91 10.92
C MET A 172 5.38 -11.24 12.06
N LEU A 173 5.20 -10.58 13.20
CA LEU A 173 5.94 -10.83 14.43
C LEU A 173 5.12 -11.70 15.41
N TYR A 174 3.79 -11.60 15.35
CA TYR A 174 2.75 -12.23 16.18
C TYR A 174 2.84 -11.89 17.68
N MET A 175 4.01 -12.02 18.30
CA MET A 175 4.20 -11.84 19.73
C MET A 175 4.48 -10.38 20.10
N PRO A 176 3.62 -9.71 20.90
CA PRO A 176 3.81 -8.31 21.30
C PRO A 176 5.17 -8.01 21.96
N ALA A 177 5.69 -8.95 22.74
CA ALA A 177 7.00 -8.82 23.40
C ALA A 177 8.17 -8.67 22.40
N LYS A 178 8.02 -9.18 21.17
CA LYS A 178 9.06 -9.12 20.13
C LYS A 178 9.04 -7.80 19.35
N ILE A 179 7.95 -7.03 19.38
CA ILE A 179 7.79 -5.76 18.65
C ILE A 179 8.93 -4.78 18.98
N GLY A 180 9.07 -4.43 20.26
CA GLY A 180 10.08 -3.48 20.71
C GLY A 180 11.50 -4.02 20.56
N ALA A 181 11.69 -5.34 20.70
CA ALA A 181 12.98 -5.98 20.48
C ALA A 181 13.41 -5.88 19.01
N PHE A 182 12.51 -6.21 18.07
CA PHE A 182 12.79 -6.13 16.63
C PHE A 182 13.18 -4.72 16.21
N GLY A 183 12.37 -3.71 16.58
CA GLY A 183 12.66 -2.32 16.23
C GLY A 183 14.01 -1.84 16.77
N ARG A 184 14.36 -2.17 18.02
CA ARG A 184 15.66 -1.81 18.61
C ARG A 184 16.84 -2.52 17.96
N GLU A 185 16.70 -3.81 17.65
CA GLU A 185 17.77 -4.58 17.01
C GLU A 185 18.03 -4.14 15.56
N MET A 186 16.98 -3.76 14.83
CA MET A 186 17.13 -3.13 13.52
C MET A 186 17.78 -1.75 13.62
N LEU A 187 17.39 -0.93 14.60
CA LEU A 187 17.97 0.39 14.84
C LEU A 187 19.46 0.31 15.18
N LYS A 188 19.89 -0.67 16.00
CA LYS A 188 21.33 -0.92 16.29
C LYS A 188 22.15 -1.22 15.03
N ARG A 189 21.50 -1.70 13.97
CA ARG A 189 22.07 -1.97 12.65
C ARG A 189 21.89 -0.80 11.67
N ASN A 190 21.49 0.37 12.18
CA ASN A 190 21.22 1.60 11.41
C ASN A 190 20.08 1.46 10.40
N ILE A 191 19.11 0.58 10.65
CA ILE A 191 17.94 0.40 9.79
C ILE A 191 16.68 0.83 10.55
N GLY A 192 16.07 1.92 10.09
CA GLY A 192 14.78 2.39 10.60
C GLY A 192 13.66 1.45 10.16
N THR A 193 12.94 0.86 11.11
CA THR A 193 11.78 0.00 10.84
C THR A 193 10.57 0.46 11.64
N VAL A 194 9.41 0.44 11.01
CA VAL A 194 8.14 0.71 11.70
C VAL A 194 7.61 -0.62 12.20
N VAL A 195 7.51 -0.75 13.52
CA VAL A 195 6.85 -1.89 14.15
C VAL A 195 5.47 -1.48 14.63
N VAL A 196 4.48 -2.32 14.37
CA VAL A 196 3.06 -2.04 14.58
C VAL A 196 2.48 -3.11 15.48
N GLY A 197 1.74 -2.67 16.51
CA GLY A 197 0.97 -3.51 17.40
C GLY A 197 -0.32 -2.82 17.84
N PHE A 198 -0.99 -3.38 18.84
CA PHE A 198 -2.21 -2.81 19.40
C PHE A 198 -2.00 -1.34 19.86
N PRO A 199 -2.95 -0.42 19.60
CA PRO A 199 -4.29 -0.63 19.03
C PRO A 199 -4.38 -0.61 17.50
N ALA A 200 -3.26 -0.42 16.79
CA ALA A 200 -3.28 -0.30 15.32
C ALA A 200 -3.54 -1.63 14.59
N THR A 201 -3.17 -2.75 15.21
CA THR A 201 -3.52 -4.12 14.77
C THR A 201 -3.99 -4.96 15.96
N PRO A 202 -4.73 -6.06 15.74
CA PRO A 202 -5.04 -7.00 16.82
C PRO A 202 -3.76 -7.45 17.55
N ILE A 203 -3.88 -7.72 18.86
CA ILE A 203 -2.72 -8.05 19.73
C ILE A 203 -1.89 -9.20 19.16
N ILE A 204 -2.55 -10.22 18.61
CA ILE A 204 -1.92 -11.41 18.05
C ILE A 204 -1.37 -11.21 16.63
N GLU A 205 -1.59 -10.05 16.00
CA GLU A 205 -1.19 -9.76 14.62
C GLU A 205 -0.17 -8.62 14.52
N SER A 206 0.68 -8.51 15.53
CA SER A 206 1.79 -7.57 15.51
C SER A 206 2.76 -7.86 14.36
N ARG A 207 3.34 -6.80 13.78
CA ARG A 207 4.10 -6.87 12.53
C ARG A 207 5.17 -5.78 12.42
N ALA A 208 6.21 -6.04 11.65
CA ALA A 208 7.10 -5.02 11.11
C ALA A 208 6.59 -4.60 9.73
N ARG A 209 6.27 -3.32 9.54
CA ARG A 209 5.70 -2.77 8.31
C ARG A 209 6.80 -2.08 7.52
N PHE A 210 7.27 -2.74 6.47
CA PHE A 210 8.23 -2.15 5.54
C PHE A 210 7.47 -1.42 4.42
N CYS A 211 7.95 -0.23 4.06
CA CYS A 211 7.44 0.52 2.91
C CYS A 211 8.57 0.59 1.88
N VAL A 212 8.42 -0.18 0.80
CA VAL A 212 9.40 -0.19 -0.28
C VAL A 212 9.23 1.08 -1.11
N SER A 213 10.35 1.62 -1.58
CA SER A 213 10.41 2.82 -2.40
C SER A 213 11.11 2.50 -3.72
N ALA A 214 10.74 3.25 -4.77
CA ALA A 214 11.50 3.25 -6.01
C ALA A 214 12.96 3.64 -5.76
N SER A 215 13.25 4.49 -4.77
CA SER A 215 14.62 4.97 -4.52
C SER A 215 15.53 3.95 -3.82
N HIS A 216 15.00 2.83 -3.33
CA HIS A 216 15.85 1.78 -2.77
C HIS A 216 16.65 1.10 -3.88
N THR A 217 17.97 1.00 -3.70
CA THR A 217 18.84 0.18 -4.56
C THR A 217 18.78 -1.28 -4.15
N ARG A 218 19.25 -2.18 -5.02
CA ARG A 218 19.34 -3.62 -4.69
C ARG A 218 20.21 -3.85 -3.45
N ASP A 219 21.36 -3.20 -3.38
CA ASP A 219 22.28 -3.30 -2.25
C ASP A 219 21.66 -2.83 -0.93
N MET A 220 20.86 -1.76 -0.95
CA MET A 220 20.13 -1.30 0.25
C MET A 220 19.10 -2.35 0.70
N LEU A 221 18.38 -2.97 -0.25
CA LEU A 221 17.42 -4.02 0.06
C LEU A 221 18.12 -5.27 0.61
N ASP A 222 19.26 -5.65 0.04
CA ASP A 222 20.04 -6.82 0.48
C ASP A 222 20.64 -6.59 1.87
N THR A 223 21.17 -5.40 2.13
CA THR A 223 21.61 -4.98 3.48
C THR A 223 20.48 -5.09 4.50
N ALA A 224 19.28 -4.64 4.13
CA ALA A 224 18.11 -4.74 5.00
C ALA A 224 17.68 -6.21 5.21
N LEU A 225 17.67 -7.02 4.15
CA LEU A 225 17.31 -8.45 4.23
C LEU A 225 18.29 -9.23 5.11
N GLU A 226 19.59 -8.99 4.98
CA GLU A 226 20.61 -9.62 5.83
C GLU A 226 20.38 -9.30 7.31
N ALA A 227 20.18 -8.02 7.63
CA ALA A 227 19.88 -7.58 8.99
C ALA A 227 18.58 -8.20 9.52
N ILE A 228 17.52 -8.24 8.71
CA ILE A 228 16.24 -8.88 9.07
C ILE A 228 16.46 -10.37 9.34
N GLY A 229 17.30 -11.05 8.57
CA GLY A 229 17.66 -12.46 8.77
C GLY A 229 18.31 -12.69 10.13
N GLN A 230 19.35 -11.92 10.45
CA GLN A 230 20.06 -12.00 11.73
C GLN A 230 19.12 -11.73 12.92
N VAL A 231 18.29 -10.69 12.84
CA VAL A 231 17.32 -10.36 13.89
C VAL A 231 16.22 -11.42 13.97
N GLY A 232 15.81 -11.98 12.83
CA GLY A 232 14.86 -13.08 12.73
C GLY A 232 15.34 -14.35 13.43
N ASP A 233 16.63 -14.67 13.34
CA ASP A 233 17.24 -15.79 14.06
C ASP A 233 17.33 -15.49 15.56
N LEU A 234 17.79 -14.30 15.93
CA LEU A 234 17.88 -13.87 17.33
C LEU A 234 16.52 -13.92 18.05
N LEU A 235 15.47 -13.47 17.37
CA LEU A 235 14.12 -13.37 17.93
C LEU A 235 13.21 -14.56 17.57
N GLN A 236 13.73 -15.56 16.86
CA GLN A 236 12.99 -16.76 16.44
C GLN A 236 11.68 -16.38 15.70
N LEU A 237 11.80 -15.66 14.58
CA LEU A 237 10.70 -15.09 13.79
C LEU A 237 10.43 -15.84 12.47
N ARG A 238 11.20 -16.87 12.15
CA ARG A 238 11.00 -17.71 10.95
C ARG A 238 9.87 -18.72 11.19
N TYR A 239 8.63 -18.24 11.14
CA TYR A 239 7.45 -19.03 11.44
C TYR A 239 6.99 -19.91 10.26
N SER A 240 7.39 -19.58 9.03
CA SER A 240 6.96 -20.32 7.85
C SER A 240 7.62 -21.69 7.81
N ARG A 241 6.81 -22.73 7.54
CA ARG A 241 7.29 -24.08 7.25
C ARG A 241 7.50 -24.34 5.75
N TYR A 242 7.22 -23.33 4.92
CA TYR A 242 7.40 -23.41 3.48
C TYR A 242 8.89 -23.56 3.15
N GLN A 243 9.23 -24.66 2.49
CA GLN A 243 10.55 -24.85 1.89
C GLN A 243 10.47 -24.36 0.45
N PRO A 244 11.18 -23.30 0.06
CA PRO A 244 11.18 -22.86 -1.33
C PRO A 244 11.78 -23.97 -2.20
N ASP A 245 11.07 -24.34 -3.26
CA ASP A 245 11.59 -25.26 -4.27
C ASP A 245 12.77 -24.60 -4.98
N SER A 246 13.98 -25.10 -4.74
CA SER A 246 15.22 -24.59 -5.33
C SER A 246 15.31 -24.81 -6.84
N SER A 247 14.34 -25.50 -7.45
CA SER A 247 14.34 -25.89 -8.86
C SER A 247 13.40 -25.09 -9.77
N ALA A 248 12.52 -24.25 -9.20
CA ALA A 248 11.57 -23.47 -10.00
C ALA A 248 12.29 -22.32 -10.74
N PRO A 249 12.16 -22.22 -12.09
CA PRO A 249 12.76 -21.12 -12.83
C PRO A 249 12.17 -19.77 -12.40
N LEU A 250 13.04 -18.75 -12.39
CA LEU A 250 12.73 -17.33 -12.18
C LEU A 250 11.90 -16.78 -13.36
N ASP A 251 10.66 -17.23 -13.53
CA ASP A 251 9.76 -16.70 -14.56
C ASP A 251 8.69 -15.78 -13.94
N TRP A 252 8.86 -14.50 -14.18
CA TRP A 252 8.03 -13.38 -13.70
C TRP A 252 6.71 -13.24 -14.48
N ARG A 253 6.41 -14.14 -15.41
CA ARG A 253 5.19 -14.10 -16.26
C ARG A 253 4.18 -15.23 -16.05
N SER A 254 4.42 -16.17 -15.14
CA SER A 254 3.65 -17.43 -15.15
C SER A 254 2.32 -17.44 -14.37
N GLU A 255 1.95 -16.38 -13.64
CA GLU A 255 0.64 -16.32 -12.94
C GLU A 255 -0.53 -15.75 -13.79
N GLU A 256 -0.32 -15.45 -15.08
CA GLU A 256 -1.41 -15.07 -16.00
C GLU A 256 -2.31 -16.25 -16.44
N SER A 257 -2.02 -17.49 -16.01
CA SER A 257 -2.74 -18.69 -16.46
C SER A 257 -3.92 -19.15 -15.58
N HIS A 258 -4.25 -18.44 -14.50
CA HIS A 258 -5.37 -18.81 -13.61
C HIS A 258 -6.58 -17.87 -13.65
N LEU A 259 -6.65 -16.98 -14.64
CA LEU A 259 -7.79 -16.08 -14.88
C LEU A 259 -8.45 -16.28 -16.26
N GLN A 260 -8.33 -17.47 -16.83
CA GLN A 260 -9.21 -17.92 -17.92
C GLN A 260 -9.76 -19.29 -17.55
N ASP A 261 -10.91 -19.28 -16.88
CA ASP A 261 -12.02 -20.23 -17.02
C ASP A 261 -13.29 -19.60 -16.41
#